data_AF-A0A954RUC1-F1
#
_entry.id   AF-A0A954RUC1-F1
#
_cell.length_a   1.000
_cell.length_b   1.000
_cell.length_c   1.000
_cell.angle_alpha   90.00
_cell.angle_beta   90.00
_cell.angle_gamma   90.00
#
_symmetry.space_group_name_H-M   'P 1'
#
loop_
_entity.id
_entity.type
_entity.pdbx_description
1 polymer ?
#
loop_
_entity_poly.entity_id
_entity_poly.type
_entity_poly.pdbx_seq_one_letter_code
_entity_poly.pdbx_strand_id
1 'polypeptide(L)'
;MAAEFNRLGFQFLYPENWTVDVEETTGWPRSVALHSPNGAMWSATADASDVETLRDRIVNAVSAEYEQVEQSPVTRMVGDLELEGIELNFYCLDFLVIAQILSCPSTDRPSV
;
A
#
# COMPACT_ATOMS: atom_id res chain seq x y z
N MET A 1 -17.74 14.48 4.10
CA MET A 1 -17.90 14.12 2.68
C MET A 1 -16.64 13.39 2.23
N ALA A 2 -16.45 13.17 0.92
CA ALA A 2 -15.24 12.59 0.36
C ALA A 2 -14.42 13.68 -0.35
N ALA A 3 -13.11 13.65 -0.16
CA ALA A 3 -12.14 14.46 -0.90
C ALA A 3 -11.57 13.66 -2.08
N GLU A 4 -11.06 14.37 -3.08
CA GLU A 4 -10.38 13.79 -4.24
C GLU A 4 -8.87 14.06 -4.16
N PHE A 5 -8.07 13.03 -4.42
CA PHE A 5 -6.65 13.16 -4.69
C PHE A 5 -6.41 12.92 -6.18
N ASN A 6 -5.71 13.84 -6.85
CA ASN A 6 -5.40 13.75 -8.27
C ASN A 6 -4.02 14.39 -8.55
N ARG A 7 -2.95 13.71 -8.11
CA ARG A 7 -1.54 14.15 -8.27
C ARG A 7 -0.63 12.93 -8.39
N LEU A 8 0.60 13.14 -8.88
CA LEU A 8 1.65 12.11 -8.99
C LEU A 8 1.31 10.90 -9.89
N GLY A 9 0.21 10.96 -10.66
CA GLY A 9 -0.31 9.84 -11.44
C GLY A 9 -1.32 8.97 -10.68
N PHE A 10 -1.67 9.33 -9.45
CA PHE A 10 -2.73 8.69 -8.68
C PHE A 10 -4.02 9.52 -8.70
N GLN A 11 -5.14 8.84 -8.89
CA GLN A 11 -6.47 9.41 -8.74
C GLN A 11 -7.34 8.51 -7.86
N PHE A 12 -7.83 9.03 -6.73
CA PHE A 12 -8.73 8.30 -5.84
C PHE A 12 -9.56 9.24 -4.95
N LEU A 13 -10.64 8.70 -4.41
CA LEU A 13 -11.47 9.36 -3.39
C LEU A 13 -11.09 8.85 -2.00
N TYR A 14 -11.09 9.75 -1.02
CA TYR A 14 -10.82 9.41 0.38
C TYR A 14 -11.70 10.21 1.34
N PRO A 15 -11.91 9.75 2.58
CA PRO A 15 -12.67 10.52 3.57
C PRO A 15 -11.95 11.84 3.92
N GLU A 16 -12.67 12.95 3.94
CA GLU A 16 -12.07 14.28 4.21
C GLU A 16 -11.39 14.42 5.58
N ASN A 17 -11.76 13.55 6.53
CA ASN A 17 -11.17 13.54 7.86
C ASN A 17 -9.83 12.80 7.92
N TRP A 18 -9.35 12.25 6.80
CA TRP A 18 -8.05 11.59 6.71
C TRP A 18 -6.97 12.58 6.27
N THR A 19 -5.77 12.42 6.81
CA THR A 19 -4.61 13.25 6.46
C THR A 19 -3.86 12.62 5.30
N VAL A 20 -3.50 13.41 4.30
CA VAL A 20 -2.70 12.95 3.15
C VAL A 20 -1.24 13.32 3.40
N ASP A 21 -0.37 12.32 3.32
CA ASP A 21 1.09 12.50 3.31
C ASP A 21 1.62 12.12 1.92
N VAL A 22 2.40 13.01 1.32
CA VAL A 22 2.87 12.89 -0.05
C VAL A 22 4.38 13.05 -0.06
N GLU A 23 5.09 12.02 -0.51
CA GLU A 23 6.52 12.15 -0.79
C GLU A 23 6.70 12.85 -2.14
N GLU A 24 6.92 14.16 -2.10
CA GLU A 24 7.16 15.00 -3.28
C GLU A 24 8.56 14.78 -3.87
N THR A 25 8.82 13.57 -4.37
CA THR A 25 10.00 13.26 -5.17
C THR A 25 9.67 13.42 -6.66
N THR A 26 10.53 14.12 -7.41
CA THR A 26 10.39 14.34 -8.86
C THR A 26 10.67 13.09 -9.71
N GLY A 27 11.10 11.99 -9.09
CA GLY A 27 11.47 10.72 -9.72
C GLY A 27 10.59 9.53 -9.30
N TRP A 28 11.12 8.32 -9.49
CA TRP A 28 10.56 7.08 -8.96
C TRP A 28 11.36 6.65 -7.72
N PRO A 29 10.74 5.98 -6.73
CA PRO A 29 9.30 5.69 -6.61
C PRO A 29 8.46 6.91 -6.21
N ARG A 30 7.16 6.84 -6.50
CA ARG A 30 6.16 7.83 -6.04
C ARG A 30 5.24 7.16 -5.05
N SER A 31 5.07 7.78 -3.89
CA SER A 31 4.25 7.24 -2.82
C SER A 31 3.28 8.29 -2.29
N VAL A 32 2.07 7.86 -1.97
CA VAL A 32 1.08 8.63 -1.23
C VAL A 32 0.55 7.77 -0.09
N ALA A 33 0.50 8.35 1.10
CA ALA A 33 -0.08 7.73 2.28
C ALA A 33 -1.28 8.54 2.77
N LEU A 34 -2.27 7.84 3.29
CA LEU A 34 -3.41 8.41 3.97
C LEU A 34 -3.45 7.87 5.39
N HIS A 35 -3.70 8.76 6.34
CA HIS A 35 -3.81 8.45 7.75
C HIS A 35 -5.22 8.75 8.24
N SER A 36 -5.89 7.71 8.73
CA SER A 36 -7.15 7.84 9.45
C SER A 36 -6.92 8.45 10.82
N PRO A 37 -7.84 9.27 11.34
CA PRO A 37 -7.76 9.79 12.70
C PRO A 37 -7.82 8.68 13.77
N ASN A 38 -8.28 7.48 13.40
CA ASN A 38 -8.38 6.32 14.28
C ASN A 38 -7.16 5.39 14.18
N GLY A 39 -6.07 5.81 13.53
CA GLY A 39 -4.80 5.08 13.48
C GLY A 39 -4.64 4.10 12.31
N ALA A 40 -5.66 3.93 11.45
CA ALA A 40 -5.50 3.17 10.22
C ALA A 40 -4.65 3.95 9.20
N MET A 41 -3.85 3.24 8.41
CA MET A 41 -3.04 3.79 7.34
C MET A 41 -3.34 3.05 6.04
N TRP A 42 -3.36 3.80 4.93
CA TRP A 42 -3.39 3.24 3.60
C TRP A 42 -2.33 3.94 2.76
N SER A 43 -1.58 3.20 1.96
CA SER A 43 -0.57 3.78 1.07
C SER A 43 -0.65 3.18 -0.31
N ALA A 44 -0.39 4.00 -1.31
CA ALA A 44 -0.21 3.59 -2.70
C ALA A 44 1.18 4.02 -3.16
N THR A 45 1.95 3.05 -3.66
CA THR A 45 3.29 3.29 -4.19
C THR A 45 3.35 2.80 -5.63
N ALA A 46 3.89 3.64 -6.50
CA ALA A 46 4.22 3.30 -7.86
C ALA A 46 5.75 3.19 -7.94
N ASP A 47 6.24 2.04 -8.38
CA ASP A 47 7.65 1.70 -8.50
C ASP A 47 7.88 0.95 -9.84
N ALA A 48 9.09 1.05 -10.39
CA ALA A 48 9.46 0.38 -11.63
C ALA A 48 10.00 -1.05 -11.42
N SER A 49 10.21 -1.44 -10.16
CA SER A 49 10.67 -2.75 -9.75
C SER A 49 9.58 -3.80 -9.94
N ASP A 50 10.01 -5.06 -10.03
CA ASP A 50 9.11 -6.19 -10.07
C ASP A 50 8.28 -6.31 -8.77
N VAL A 51 7.00 -6.70 -8.94
CA VAL A 51 6.01 -6.81 -7.88
C VAL A 51 6.44 -7.79 -6.79
N GLU A 52 7.02 -8.94 -7.16
CA GLU A 52 7.45 -9.94 -6.19
C GLU A 52 8.61 -9.40 -5.35
N THR A 53 9.54 -8.69 -5.99
CA THR A 53 10.68 -8.07 -5.29
C THR A 53 10.21 -7.03 -4.26
N LEU A 54 9.21 -6.21 -4.61
CA LEU A 54 8.66 -5.21 -3.68
C LEU A 54 7.94 -5.88 -2.51
N ARG A 55 7.11 -6.89 -2.81
CA ARG A 55 6.40 -7.66 -1.78
C ARG A 55 7.37 -8.29 -0.81
N ASP A 56 8.39 -8.99 -1.30
CA ASP A 56 9.37 -9.67 -0.47
C ASP A 56 10.17 -8.69 0.39
N ARG A 57 10.49 -7.49 -0.12
CA ARG A 57 11.12 -6.44 0.68
C ARG A 57 10.23 -5.99 1.85
N ILE A 58 8.94 -5.79 1.61
CA ILE A 58 8.00 -5.38 2.66
C ILE A 58 7.88 -6.48 3.71
N VAL A 59 7.68 -7.74 3.29
CA VAL A 59 7.59 -8.89 4.19
C VAL A 59 8.85 -9.05 5.03
N ASN A 60 10.03 -8.96 4.41
CA ASN A 60 11.30 -9.09 5.09
C ASN A 60 11.52 -7.95 6.10
N ALA A 61 11.11 -6.73 5.76
CA ALA A 61 11.20 -5.59 6.69
C ALA A 61 10.33 -5.83 7.93
N VAL A 62 9.06 -6.24 7.75
CA VAL A 62 8.15 -6.54 8.87
C VAL A 62 8.67 -7.73 9.69
N SER A 63 9.11 -8.81 9.02
CA SER A 63 9.60 -10.02 9.69
C SER A 63 10.94 -9.82 10.41
N ALA A 64 11.71 -8.78 10.07
CA ALA A 64 12.93 -8.41 10.79
C ALA A 64 12.63 -7.66 12.10
N GLU A 65 11.48 -6.99 12.17
CA GLU A 65 11.07 -6.18 13.32
C GLU A 65 10.14 -6.94 14.27
N TYR A 66 9.35 -7.90 13.75
CA TYR A 66 8.36 -8.66 14.50
C TYR A 66 8.60 -10.17 14.40
N GLU A 67 8.59 -10.89 15.53
CA GLU A 67 8.95 -12.32 15.58
C GLU A 67 7.85 -13.28 15.08
N GLN A 68 6.58 -12.89 15.18
CA GLN A 68 5.43 -13.77 14.92
C GLN A 68 4.54 -13.20 13.81
N VAL A 69 5.12 -13.04 12.61
CA VAL A 69 4.39 -12.60 11.42
C VAL A 69 3.75 -13.79 10.72
N GLU A 70 2.42 -13.88 10.77
CA GLU A 70 1.64 -14.83 9.99
C GLU A 70 1.31 -14.22 8.62
N GLN A 71 1.46 -15.03 7.56
CA GLN A 71 1.21 -14.60 6.19
C GLN A 71 0.10 -15.44 5.58
N SER A 72 -0.86 -14.79 4.90
CA SER A 72 -1.92 -15.47 4.17
C SER A 72 -2.10 -14.84 2.80
N PRO A 73 -2.32 -15.64 1.73
CA PRO A 73 -2.65 -15.07 0.43
C PRO A 73 -4.02 -14.36 0.51
N VAL A 74 -4.13 -13.20 -0.12
CA VAL A 74 -5.39 -12.46 -0.22
C VAL A 74 -5.62 -12.01 -1.64
N THR A 75 -6.85 -12.20 -2.10
CA THR A 75 -7.33 -11.66 -3.38
C THR A 75 -8.43 -10.67 -3.09
N ARG A 76 -8.38 -9.50 -3.74
CA ARG A 76 -9.33 -8.42 -3.50
C ARG A 76 -9.77 -7.78 -4.81
N MET A 77 -11.07 -7.62 -4.97
CA MET A 77 -11.65 -6.89 -6.09
C MET A 77 -11.61 -5.38 -5.81
N VAL A 78 -10.95 -4.61 -6.68
CA VAL A 78 -10.91 -3.14 -6.64
C VAL A 78 -11.41 -2.61 -7.99
N GLY A 79 -12.65 -2.13 -8.01
CA GLY A 79 -13.34 -1.86 -9.27
C GLY A 79 -13.53 -3.16 -10.07
N ASP A 80 -13.07 -3.17 -11.32
CA ASP A 80 -13.08 -4.35 -12.20
C ASP A 80 -11.73 -5.10 -12.20
N LEU A 81 -10.80 -4.71 -11.33
CA LEU A 81 -9.48 -5.32 -11.21
C LEU A 81 -9.44 -6.28 -10.03
N GLU A 82 -9.08 -7.52 -10.31
CA GLU A 82 -8.73 -8.50 -9.28
C GLU A 82 -7.26 -8.30 -8.89
N LEU A 83 -7.04 -7.90 -7.63
CA LEU A 83 -5.71 -7.70 -7.08
C LEU A 83 -5.32 -8.89 -6.23
N GLU A 84 -4.12 -9.38 -6.43
CA GLU A 84 -3.52 -10.43 -5.63
C GLU A 84 -2.46 -9.85 -4.70
N GLY A 85 -2.32 -10.47 -3.55
CA GLY A 85 -1.42 -9.99 -2.52
C GLY A 85 -1.32 -10.93 -1.33
N ILE A 86 -0.82 -10.37 -0.25
CA ILE A 86 -0.64 -11.05 1.02
C ILE A 86 -1.19 -10.20 2.15
N GLU A 87 -1.77 -10.87 3.13
CA GLU A 87 -2.12 -10.31 4.42
C GLU A 87 -1.09 -10.77 5.45
N LEU A 88 -0.60 -9.81 6.23
CA LEU A 88 0.29 -10.02 7.35
C LEU A 88 -0.48 -9.78 8.64
N ASN A 89 -0.40 -10.72 9.56
CA ASN A 89 -0.94 -10.62 10.91
C ASN A 89 0.23 -10.72 11.90
N PHE A 90 0.43 -9.70 12.72
CA PHE A 90 1.52 -9.66 13.70
C PHE A 90 1.16 -8.83 14.92
N TYR A 91 1.83 -9.07 16.04
CA TYR A 91 1.62 -8.31 17.27
C TYR A 91 2.60 -7.14 17.38
N CYS A 92 2.08 -5.94 17.65
CA CYS A 92 2.85 -4.75 17.98
C CYS A 92 2.27 -4.10 19.24
N LEU A 93 3.08 -4.02 20.31
CA LEU A 93 2.69 -3.42 21.60
C LEU A 93 1.31 -3.90 22.11
N ASP A 94 1.11 -5.23 22.15
CA ASP A 94 -0.12 -5.91 22.55
C ASP A 94 -1.33 -5.75 21.60
N PHE A 95 -1.18 -5.04 20.48
CA PHE A 95 -2.20 -4.95 19.44
C PHE A 95 -1.93 -5.93 18.31
N LEU A 96 -2.97 -6.61 17.85
CA LEU A 96 -2.93 -7.34 16.59
C LEU A 96 -3.01 -6.34 15.43
N VAL A 97 -1.95 -6.28 14.64
CA VAL A 97 -1.87 -5.47 13.43
C VAL A 97 -2.15 -6.36 12.22
N ILE A 98 -3.05 -5.89 11.36
CA ILE A 98 -3.37 -6.52 10.08
C ILE A 98 -2.90 -5.57 8.98
N ALA A 99 -1.97 -6.03 8.16
CA ALA A 99 -1.47 -5.29 7.01
C ALA A 99 -1.77 -6.07 5.72
N GLN A 100 -2.41 -5.42 4.76
CA GLN A 100 -2.69 -6.01 3.44
C GLN A 100 -1.82 -5.34 2.38
N ILE A 101 -1.03 -6.15 1.69
CA ILE A 101 -0.15 -5.71 0.62
C ILE A 101 -0.74 -6.29 -0.67
N LEU A 102 -1.43 -5.43 -1.41
CA LEU A 102 -2.03 -5.77 -2.70
C LEU A 102 -1.17 -5.20 -3.81
N SER A 103 -1.05 -5.97 -4.88
CA SER A 103 -0.25 -5.58 -6.03
C SER A 103 -1.08 -5.62 -7.30
N CYS A 104 -0.77 -4.71 -8.21
CA CYS A 104 -1.38 -4.62 -9.52
C CYS A 104 -0.27 -4.36 -10.54
N PRO A 105 -0.23 -5.09 -11.66
CA PRO A 105 0.65 -4.70 -12.76
C PRO A 105 0.19 -3.33 -13.29
N SER A 106 1.11 -2.36 -13.34
CA SER A 106 0.83 -1.11 -14.04
C SER A 106 0.61 -1.43 -15.53
N THR A 107 -0.63 -1.30 -16.00
CA THR A 107 -0.96 -1.43 -17.44
C THR A 107 -0.33 -0.31 -18.25
N ASP A 108 0.04 0.80 -17.62
CA ASP A 108 0.81 1.86 -18.25
C ASP A 108 2.31 1.58 -18.04
N ARG A 109 2.88 0.86 -18.98
CA ARG A 109 4.33 0.79 -19.15
C ARG A 109 4.69 1.97 -20.07
N PRO A 110 5.34 3.04 -19.60
CA PRO A 110 5.88 4.03 -20.52
C PRO A 110 6.94 3.29 -21.35
N SER A 111 6.65 3.12 -22.64
CA SER A 111 7.59 2.67 -23.65
C SER A 111 8.82 3.57 -23.57
N VAL A 112 9.94 3.04 -23.10
CA VAL A 112 11.27 3.61 -23.36
C VAL A 112 11.70 3.17 -24.75
#